data_AF-A0A370F3F4-F1
#
_entry.id   AF-A0A370F3F4-F1
#
_cell.length_a   1.000
_cell.length_b   1.000
_cell.length_c   1.000
_cell.angle_alpha   90.00
_cell.angle_beta   90.00
_cell.angle_gamma   90.00
#
_symmetry.space_group_name_H-M   'P 1'
#
loop_
_entity.id
_entity.type
_entity.pdbx_description
1 polymer ?
#
loop_
_entity_poly.entity_id
_entity_poly.type
_entity_poly.pdbx_seq_one_letter_code
_entity_poly.pdbx_strand_id
1 'polypeptide(L)'
;MSNQPPWARELGSRMRERALLKIVGTTAWVWVFFIGYFHLLRHPAQPPLVMPLTWVDAWVPFAPIALVPYLSLWLYVGIAPGLLRGFMPLLVYGFWAGALCACGLMIFYLWPTQIPPLPLDRADAPGFALLAGIDAAGNACPSMHVAISVFTAVWIEHLLRRVGAPAALRLTSLAWVLAIAWSTLATRQHVAWDVVGGTALGLVFAAASLRWRWREQDEAPRIERLS
;
A
#
# COMPACT_ATOMS: atom_id res chain seq x y z
N MET A 1 -11.30 35.68 -0.05
CA MET A 1 -11.03 34.62 -1.05
C MET A 1 -9.70 33.97 -0.68
N SER A 2 -9.66 32.68 -0.34
CA SER A 2 -8.42 32.04 0.13
C SER A 2 -7.34 32.06 -0.96
N ASN A 3 -6.19 32.69 -0.67
CA ASN A 3 -5.03 32.84 -1.56
C ASN A 3 -4.23 31.52 -1.69
N GLN A 4 -4.93 30.41 -1.94
CA GLN A 4 -4.35 29.08 -2.05
C GLN A 4 -3.80 28.87 -3.46
N PRO A 5 -2.57 28.32 -3.60
CA PRO A 5 -1.99 28.07 -4.91
C PRO A 5 -2.87 27.12 -5.73
N PRO A 6 -2.88 27.21 -7.08
CA PRO A 6 -3.78 26.42 -7.93
C PRO A 6 -3.73 24.90 -7.67
N TRP A 7 -2.53 24.34 -7.47
CA TRP A 7 -2.35 22.92 -7.16
C TRP A 7 -3.06 22.52 -5.85
N ALA A 8 -3.04 23.37 -4.82
CA ALA A 8 -3.64 23.06 -3.53
C ALA A 8 -5.17 23.08 -3.59
N ARG A 9 -5.74 24.05 -4.32
CA ARG A 9 -7.18 24.11 -4.59
C ARG A 9 -7.66 22.89 -5.35
N GLU A 10 -6.88 22.45 -6.33
CA GLU A 10 -7.19 21.28 -7.15
C GLU A 10 -7.13 19.97 -6.33
N LEU A 11 -6.07 19.76 -5.54
CA LEU A 11 -6.00 18.61 -4.62
C LEU A 11 -7.19 18.62 -3.64
N GLY A 12 -7.50 19.76 -3.04
CA GLY A 12 -8.62 19.88 -2.11
C GLY A 12 -9.98 19.62 -2.78
N SER A 13 -10.15 20.01 -4.05
CA SER A 13 -11.36 19.68 -4.82
C SER A 13 -11.47 18.16 -5.06
N ARG A 14 -10.38 17.52 -5.51
CA ARG A 14 -10.31 16.07 -5.74
C ARG A 14 -10.65 15.26 -4.49
N MET A 15 -10.07 15.62 -3.35
CA MET A 15 -10.32 14.95 -2.06
C MET A 15 -11.79 15.00 -1.64
N ARG A 16 -12.48 16.11 -1.93
CA ARG A 16 -13.90 16.32 -1.56
C ARG A 16 -14.86 15.63 -2.52
N GLU A 17 -14.50 15.53 -3.80
CA GLU A 17 -15.32 14.84 -4.79
C GLU A 17 -15.54 13.38 -4.40
N ARG A 18 -16.81 13.00 -4.21
CA ARG A 18 -17.22 11.62 -3.87
C ARG A 18 -16.49 11.09 -2.61
N ALA A 19 -16.15 11.95 -1.66
CA ALA A 19 -15.37 11.59 -0.47
C ALA A 19 -15.98 10.40 0.30
N LEU A 20 -17.31 10.39 0.50
CA LEU A 20 -17.99 9.28 1.17
C LEU A 20 -17.82 7.95 0.42
N LEU A 21 -17.98 7.96 -0.90
CA LEU A 21 -17.77 6.76 -1.74
C LEU A 21 -16.33 6.27 -1.64
N LYS A 22 -15.35 7.18 -1.66
CA LYS A 22 -13.93 6.84 -1.57
C LYS A 22 -13.58 6.25 -0.21
N ILE A 23 -14.07 6.85 0.88
CA ILE A 23 -13.85 6.36 2.25
C ILE A 23 -14.52 5.00 2.43
N VAL A 24 -15.83 4.91 2.19
CA VAL A 24 -16.59 3.66 2.37
C VAL A 24 -16.08 2.56 1.45
N GLY A 25 -15.80 2.88 0.18
CA GLY A 25 -15.27 1.93 -0.80
C GLY A 25 -13.89 1.40 -0.44
N THR A 26 -12.97 2.28 -0.02
CA THR A 26 -11.63 1.85 0.42
C THR A 26 -11.72 0.98 1.67
N THR A 27 -12.51 1.39 2.67
CA THR A 27 -12.71 0.62 3.90
C THR A 27 -13.34 -0.75 3.63
N ALA A 28 -14.40 -0.81 2.82
CA ALA A 28 -15.04 -2.07 2.46
C ALA A 28 -14.07 -3.00 1.70
N TRP A 29 -13.31 -2.45 0.76
CA TRP A 29 -12.33 -3.22 -0.01
C TRP A 29 -11.24 -3.82 0.88
N VAL A 30 -10.70 -2.99 1.76
CA VAL A 30 -9.72 -3.39 2.77
C VAL A 30 -10.29 -4.52 3.63
N TRP A 31 -11.53 -4.39 4.11
CA TRP A 31 -12.16 -5.41 4.95
C TRP A 31 -12.32 -6.75 4.22
N VAL A 32 -12.76 -6.73 2.96
CA VAL A 32 -12.85 -7.93 2.10
C VAL A 32 -11.48 -8.60 1.92
N PHE A 33 -10.42 -7.81 1.70
CA PHE A 33 -9.07 -8.34 1.63
C PHE A 33 -8.66 -9.06 2.93
N PHE A 34 -8.96 -8.46 4.10
CA PHE A 34 -8.63 -9.09 5.39
C PHE A 34 -9.35 -10.40 5.64
N ILE A 35 -10.58 -10.57 5.14
CA ILE A 35 -11.30 -11.85 5.21
C ILE A 35 -10.49 -12.93 4.50
N GLY A 36 -10.08 -12.69 3.25
CA GLY A 36 -9.27 -13.64 2.48
C GLY A 36 -7.88 -13.86 3.08
N TYR A 37 -7.22 -12.77 3.50
CA TYR A 37 -5.90 -12.81 4.13
C TYR A 37 -5.91 -13.68 5.38
N PHE A 38 -6.83 -13.42 6.32
CA PHE A 38 -6.90 -14.19 7.55
C PHE A 38 -7.38 -15.62 7.35
N HIS A 39 -8.20 -15.88 6.33
CA HIS A 39 -8.55 -17.25 5.97
C HIS A 39 -7.31 -18.05 5.57
N LEU A 40 -6.49 -17.53 4.66
CA LEU A 40 -5.24 -18.19 4.23
C LEU A 40 -4.21 -18.26 5.36
N LEU A 41 -4.16 -17.25 6.23
CA LEU A 41 -3.26 -17.24 7.38
C LEU A 41 -3.57 -18.38 8.36
N ARG A 42 -4.86 -18.66 8.60
CA ARG A 42 -5.33 -19.70 9.55
C ARG A 42 -5.42 -21.08 8.91
N HIS A 43 -5.61 -21.14 7.59
CA HIS A 43 -5.80 -22.37 6.84
C HIS A 43 -4.86 -22.41 5.63
N PRO A 44 -3.53 -22.45 5.84
CA PRO A 44 -2.59 -22.53 4.74
C PRO A 44 -2.77 -23.85 3.99
N ALA A 45 -2.68 -23.82 2.66
CA ALA A 45 -2.90 -25.00 1.83
C ALA A 45 -1.82 -26.08 2.02
N GLN A 46 -0.63 -25.70 2.48
CA GLN A 46 0.53 -26.54 2.76
C GLN A 46 1.29 -25.96 3.97
N PRO A 47 2.17 -26.72 4.64
CA PRO A 47 3.02 -26.20 5.71
C PRO A 47 3.82 -24.97 5.25
N PRO A 48 3.74 -23.82 5.95
CA PRO A 48 4.42 -22.61 5.50
C PRO A 48 5.94 -22.74 5.52
N LEU A 49 6.57 -22.39 4.40
CA LEU A 49 8.03 -22.37 4.28
C LEU A 49 8.61 -21.15 4.99
N VAL A 50 9.68 -21.36 5.76
CA VAL A 50 10.34 -20.27 6.47
C VAL A 50 11.17 -19.45 5.50
N MET A 51 10.92 -18.15 5.44
CA MET A 51 11.69 -17.23 4.61
C MET A 51 13.10 -17.06 5.16
N PRO A 52 14.15 -17.15 4.32
CA PRO A 52 15.53 -16.99 4.76
C PRO A 52 15.80 -15.55 5.18
N LEU A 53 16.62 -15.36 6.22
CA LEU A 53 17.11 -14.04 6.62
C LEU A 53 18.21 -13.57 5.66
N THR A 54 18.31 -12.26 5.50
CA THR A 54 19.39 -11.57 4.81
C THR A 54 20.23 -10.76 5.78
N TRP A 55 21.35 -10.23 5.30
CA TRP A 55 22.18 -9.29 6.07
C TRP A 55 21.44 -7.99 6.39
N VAL A 56 20.46 -7.58 5.58
CA VAL A 56 19.62 -6.39 5.85
C VAL A 56 18.78 -6.60 7.10
N ASP A 57 18.21 -7.80 7.28
CA ASP A 57 17.38 -8.12 8.45
C ASP A 57 18.17 -8.03 9.76
N ALA A 58 19.47 -8.35 9.73
CA ALA A 58 20.36 -8.22 10.86
C ALA A 58 20.69 -6.75 11.21
N TRP A 59 20.65 -5.86 10.22
CA TRP A 59 20.96 -4.43 10.39
C TRP A 59 19.75 -3.61 10.85
N VAL A 60 18.54 -4.16 10.72
CA VAL A 60 17.31 -3.52 11.18
C VAL A 60 16.95 -4.00 12.59
N PRO A 61 17.26 -3.21 13.64
CA PRO A 61 16.87 -3.56 14.99
C PRO A 61 15.35 -3.55 15.13
N PHE A 62 14.84 -4.37 16.05
CA PHE A 62 13.44 -4.27 16.45
C PHE A 62 13.19 -2.89 17.08
N ALA A 63 12.17 -2.19 16.59
CA ALA A 63 11.83 -0.84 17.05
C ALA A 63 10.32 -0.71 17.24
N PRO A 64 9.81 -0.68 18.49
CA PRO A 64 8.37 -0.56 18.75
C PRO A 64 7.72 0.67 18.10
N ILE A 65 8.46 1.80 18.03
CA ILE A 65 7.98 3.04 17.39
C ILE A 65 7.70 2.86 15.89
N ALA A 66 8.30 1.85 15.24
CA ALA A 66 8.01 1.52 13.85
C ALA A 66 6.55 1.07 13.63
N LEU A 67 5.82 0.75 14.71
CA LEU A 67 4.39 0.50 14.63
C LEU A 67 3.62 1.72 14.09
N VAL A 68 4.10 2.95 14.33
CA VAL A 68 3.47 4.18 13.81
C VAL A 68 3.49 4.22 12.28
N PRO A 69 4.65 4.17 11.59
CA PRO A 69 4.66 4.09 10.14
C PRO A 69 3.99 2.83 9.61
N TYR A 70 4.06 1.69 10.29
CA TYR A 70 3.32 0.48 9.91
C TYR A 70 1.80 0.71 9.87
N LEU A 71 1.20 1.20 10.96
CA LEU A 71 -0.24 1.47 11.00
C LEU A 71 -0.64 2.67 10.13
N SER A 72 0.28 3.57 9.80
CA SER A 72 -0.01 4.70 8.91
C SER A 72 -0.43 4.27 7.50
N LEU A 73 -0.17 3.01 7.10
CA LEU A 73 -0.65 2.44 5.85
C LEU A 73 -2.15 2.67 5.64
N TRP A 74 -2.97 2.48 6.68
CA TRP A 74 -4.43 2.60 6.59
C TRP A 74 -4.88 3.96 6.08
N LEU A 75 -4.16 5.01 6.47
CA LEU A 75 -4.36 6.36 5.96
C LEU A 75 -3.76 6.50 4.56
N TYR A 76 -2.54 6.01 4.37
CA TYR A 76 -1.78 6.17 3.12
C TYR A 76 -2.50 5.58 1.90
N VAL A 77 -3.08 4.38 2.01
CA VAL A 77 -3.79 3.69 0.91
C VAL A 77 -5.03 4.45 0.44
N GLY A 78 -5.61 5.30 1.29
CA GLY A 78 -6.76 6.14 0.94
C GLY A 78 -6.39 7.39 0.13
N ILE A 79 -5.11 7.78 0.08
CA ILE A 79 -4.69 9.04 -0.55
C ILE A 79 -4.87 8.98 -2.07
N ALA A 80 -4.36 7.94 -2.74
CA ALA A 80 -4.48 7.80 -4.19
C ALA A 80 -5.95 7.77 -4.69
N PRO A 81 -6.85 6.90 -4.19
CA PRO A 81 -8.26 6.93 -4.59
C PRO A 81 -8.93 8.24 -4.18
N GLY A 82 -8.48 8.85 -3.07
CA GLY A 82 -8.81 10.20 -2.68
C GLY A 82 -8.60 11.23 -3.78
N LEU A 83 -7.47 11.15 -4.49
CA LEU A 83 -7.02 12.14 -5.47
C LEU A 83 -7.57 11.92 -6.89
N LEU A 84 -8.19 10.77 -7.16
CA LEU A 84 -8.81 10.47 -8.45
C LEU A 84 -10.13 11.23 -8.63
N ARG A 85 -10.39 11.69 -9.87
CA ARG A 85 -11.68 12.26 -10.27
C ARG A 85 -12.54 11.28 -11.04
N GLY A 86 -13.85 11.38 -10.84
CA GLY A 86 -14.83 10.57 -11.54
C GLY A 86 -14.90 9.13 -11.07
N PHE A 87 -16.01 8.47 -11.43
CA PHE A 87 -16.30 7.12 -11.00
C PHE A 87 -15.48 6.06 -11.75
N MET A 88 -15.31 6.20 -13.07
CA MET A 88 -14.58 5.21 -13.87
C MET A 88 -13.09 5.13 -13.54
N PRO A 89 -12.35 6.24 -13.36
CA PRO A 89 -10.96 6.17 -12.88
C PRO A 89 -10.85 5.50 -11.51
N LEU A 90 -11.79 5.78 -10.59
CA LEU A 90 -11.82 5.14 -9.27
C LEU A 90 -12.11 3.64 -9.36
N LEU A 91 -13.05 3.22 -10.22
CA LEU A 91 -13.33 1.80 -10.45
C LEU A 91 -12.14 1.07 -11.06
N VAL A 92 -11.49 1.64 -12.07
CA VAL A 92 -10.30 1.03 -12.70
C VAL A 92 -9.14 0.94 -11.71
N TYR A 93 -8.93 1.98 -10.90
CA TYR A 93 -7.96 1.93 -9.80
C TYR A 93 -8.29 0.81 -8.81
N GLY A 94 -9.55 0.73 -8.37
CA GLY A 94 -10.02 -0.30 -7.44
C GLY A 94 -9.87 -1.71 -8.01
N PHE A 95 -10.16 -1.90 -9.29
CA PHE A 95 -9.95 -3.16 -9.99
C PHE A 95 -8.48 -3.58 -9.96
N TRP A 96 -7.55 -2.67 -10.27
CA TRP A 96 -6.13 -2.98 -10.28
C TRP A 96 -5.53 -3.21 -8.89
N ALA A 97 -5.94 -2.40 -7.90
CA ALA A 97 -5.59 -2.63 -6.51
C ALA A 97 -6.14 -3.99 -6.03
N GLY A 98 -7.35 -4.33 -6.47
CA GLY A 98 -7.97 -5.62 -6.15
C GLY A 98 -7.30 -6.80 -6.83
N ALA A 99 -6.88 -6.65 -8.08
CA ALA A 99 -6.13 -7.66 -8.79
C ALA A 99 -4.74 -7.88 -8.16
N LEU A 100 -4.09 -6.82 -7.68
CA LEU A 100 -2.85 -6.91 -6.88
C LEU A 100 -3.11 -7.74 -5.62
N CYS A 101 -4.16 -7.40 -4.87
CA CYS A 101 -4.56 -8.12 -3.65
C CYS A 101 -4.84 -9.60 -3.94
N ALA A 102 -5.63 -9.90 -4.97
CA ALA A 102 -5.97 -11.27 -5.36
C ALA A 102 -4.73 -12.06 -5.81
N CYS A 103 -3.81 -11.42 -6.52
CA CYS A 103 -2.53 -12.04 -6.91
C CYS A 103 -1.69 -12.40 -5.68
N GLY A 104 -1.59 -11.49 -4.69
CA GLY A 104 -0.91 -11.77 -3.43
C GLY A 104 -1.54 -12.93 -2.66
N LEU A 105 -2.87 -12.95 -2.52
CA LEU A 105 -3.60 -14.06 -1.91
C LEU A 105 -3.39 -15.38 -2.67
N MET A 106 -3.36 -15.34 -4.00
CA MET A 106 -3.06 -16.52 -4.82
C MET A 106 -1.63 -17.04 -4.55
N ILE A 107 -0.65 -16.14 -4.41
CA ILE A 107 0.72 -16.53 -4.06
C ILE A 107 0.74 -17.17 -2.68
N PHE A 108 0.06 -16.62 -1.67
CA PHE A 108 -0.02 -17.23 -0.34
C PHE A 108 -0.70 -18.60 -0.34
N TYR A 109 -1.68 -18.80 -1.21
CA TYR A 109 -2.33 -20.10 -1.37
C TYR A 109 -1.39 -21.14 -2.01
N LEU A 110 -0.72 -20.79 -3.11
CA LEU A 110 0.15 -21.70 -3.86
C LEU A 110 1.52 -21.93 -3.19
N TRP A 111 2.02 -20.91 -2.49
CA TRP A 111 3.31 -20.90 -1.83
C TRP A 111 3.21 -20.23 -0.46
N PRO A 112 2.63 -20.92 0.54
CA PRO A 112 2.53 -20.39 1.90
C PRO A 112 3.92 -20.19 2.49
N THR A 113 4.20 -19.00 2.98
CA THR A 113 5.48 -18.64 3.60
C THR A 113 5.27 -17.99 4.96
N GLN A 114 6.27 -18.09 5.83
CA GLN A 114 6.28 -17.48 7.15
C GLN A 114 7.64 -16.87 7.49
N ILE A 115 7.65 -15.88 8.37
CA ILE A 115 8.90 -15.35 8.93
C ILE A 115 9.51 -16.35 9.93
N PRO A 116 10.84 -16.34 10.14
CA PRO A 116 11.46 -17.11 11.20
C PRO A 116 10.91 -16.75 12.58
N PRO A 117 10.85 -17.70 13.53
CA PRO A 117 10.49 -17.40 14.91
C PRO A 117 11.58 -16.51 15.53
N LEU A 118 11.35 -15.20 15.46
CA LEU A 118 12.23 -14.21 16.08
C LEU A 118 11.84 -14.09 17.55
N PRO A 119 12.78 -14.31 18.49
CA PRO A 119 12.52 -14.04 19.90
C PRO A 119 12.13 -12.57 20.03
N LEU A 120 10.93 -12.32 20.54
CA LEU A 120 10.44 -10.99 20.73
C LEU A 120 10.18 -10.81 22.22
N ASP A 121 10.86 -9.85 22.84
CA ASP A 121 10.46 -9.24 24.10
C ASP A 121 9.20 -8.37 23.88
N ARG A 122 8.17 -8.98 23.27
CA ARG A 122 6.85 -8.38 22.99
C ARG A 122 6.10 -8.04 24.28
N ALA A 123 6.51 -8.63 25.41
CA ALA A 123 5.83 -8.51 26.71
C ALA A 123 5.79 -7.06 27.23
N ASP A 124 6.78 -6.23 26.88
CA ASP A 124 6.94 -4.90 27.48
C ASP A 124 6.59 -3.72 26.55
N ALA A 125 6.24 -3.99 25.28
CA ALA A 125 5.98 -2.95 24.28
C ALA A 125 4.47 -2.67 24.09
N PRO A 126 3.93 -1.54 24.59
CA PRO A 126 2.52 -1.20 24.41
C PRO A 126 2.16 -1.09 22.92
N GLY A 127 1.05 -1.70 22.52
CA GLY A 127 0.57 -1.77 21.13
C GLY A 127 0.85 -3.09 20.41
N PHE A 128 1.88 -3.84 20.80
CA PHE A 128 2.17 -5.15 20.21
C PHE A 128 1.31 -6.29 20.77
N ALA A 129 0.72 -6.12 21.96
CA ALA A 129 -0.26 -7.06 22.50
C ALA A 129 -1.52 -7.19 21.61
N LEU A 130 -1.93 -6.09 20.95
CA LEU A 130 -3.04 -6.10 20.00
C LEU A 130 -2.66 -6.81 18.69
N LEU A 131 -1.40 -6.66 18.25
CA LEU A 131 -0.87 -7.35 17.07
C LEU A 131 -0.65 -8.84 17.33
N ALA A 132 -0.26 -9.25 18.53
CA ALA A 132 0.02 -10.66 18.85
C ALA A 132 -1.21 -11.58 18.71
N GLY A 133 -2.44 -11.05 18.82
CA GLY A 133 -3.68 -11.78 18.58
C GLY A 133 -4.15 -11.81 17.12
N ILE A 134 -3.52 -11.02 16.24
CA ILE A 134 -3.98 -10.76 14.86
C ILE A 134 -2.92 -11.18 13.82
N ASP A 135 -1.63 -10.95 14.09
CA ASP A 135 -0.49 -11.24 13.21
C ASP A 135 0.20 -12.55 13.61
N ALA A 136 -0.19 -13.64 12.95
CA ALA A 136 0.62 -14.86 12.92
C ALA A 136 1.76 -14.68 11.91
N ALA A 137 2.87 -15.39 12.10
CA ALA A 137 4.08 -15.28 11.27
C ALA A 137 3.90 -15.64 9.77
N GLY A 138 2.72 -16.08 9.35
CA GLY A 138 2.42 -16.55 7.98
C GLY A 138 2.03 -15.43 7.00
N ASN A 139 1.78 -15.80 5.75
CA ASN A 139 1.55 -14.87 4.64
C ASN A 139 2.71 -13.86 4.47
N ALA A 140 3.95 -14.34 4.65
CA ALA A 140 5.13 -13.47 4.68
C ALA A 140 5.48 -12.89 3.29
N CYS A 141 5.78 -13.75 2.32
CA CYS A 141 6.24 -13.33 0.99
C CYS A 141 5.15 -13.52 -0.07
N PRO A 142 4.79 -12.47 -0.84
CA PRO A 142 5.28 -11.08 -0.76
C PRO A 142 4.62 -10.27 0.36
N SER A 143 5.29 -9.23 0.85
CA SER A 143 4.66 -8.31 1.80
C SER A 143 3.54 -7.50 1.13
N MET A 144 2.29 -7.81 1.48
CA MET A 144 1.12 -7.08 0.96
C MET A 144 1.07 -5.63 1.44
N HIS A 145 1.61 -5.39 2.64
CA HIS A 145 1.77 -4.07 3.23
C HIS A 145 2.68 -3.18 2.35
N VAL A 146 3.79 -3.74 1.85
CA VAL A 146 4.69 -3.07 0.90
C VAL A 146 4.08 -3.00 -0.50
N ALA A 147 3.46 -4.07 -0.99
CA ALA A 147 2.90 -4.10 -2.34
C ALA A 147 1.85 -3.00 -2.56
N ILE A 148 0.87 -2.87 -1.66
CA ILE A 148 -0.19 -1.88 -1.81
C ILE A 148 0.30 -0.45 -1.56
N SER A 149 1.28 -0.26 -0.67
CA SER A 149 1.88 1.07 -0.43
C SER A 149 2.71 1.54 -1.61
N VAL A 150 3.52 0.68 -2.23
CA VAL A 150 4.26 0.97 -3.47
C VAL A 150 3.31 1.27 -4.63
N PHE A 151 2.27 0.45 -4.80
CA PHE A 151 1.23 0.70 -5.80
C PHE A 151 0.59 2.08 -5.63
N THR A 152 0.20 2.41 -4.39
CA THR A 152 -0.39 3.70 -4.02
C THR A 152 0.60 4.85 -4.26
N ALA A 153 1.87 4.70 -3.87
CA ALA A 153 2.91 5.72 -4.01
C ALA A 153 3.13 6.11 -5.48
N VAL A 154 3.15 5.13 -6.39
CA VAL A 154 3.28 5.37 -7.83
C VAL A 154 2.09 6.19 -8.37
N TRP A 155 0.87 5.90 -7.90
CA TRP A 155 -0.31 6.68 -8.25
C TRP A 155 -0.31 8.09 -7.65
N ILE A 156 0.10 8.25 -6.38
CA ILE A 156 0.25 9.58 -5.76
C ILE A 156 1.25 10.41 -6.56
N GLU A 157 2.44 9.86 -6.85
CA GLU A 157 3.45 10.53 -7.66
C GLU A 157 2.90 10.94 -9.04
N HIS A 158 2.17 10.04 -9.68
CA HIS A 158 1.53 10.30 -10.96
C HIS A 158 0.54 11.48 -10.89
N LEU A 159 -0.34 11.50 -9.88
CA LEU A 159 -1.38 12.50 -9.70
C LEU A 159 -0.81 13.86 -9.25
N LEU A 160 0.18 13.86 -8.34
CA LEU A 160 0.86 15.07 -7.89
C LEU A 160 1.58 15.78 -9.05
N ARG A 161 2.24 15.03 -9.93
CA ARG A 161 2.86 15.60 -11.14
C ARG A 161 1.83 16.22 -12.08
N ARG A 162 0.67 15.59 -12.25
CA ARG A 162 -0.39 16.10 -13.13
C ARG A 162 -0.92 17.45 -12.68
N VAL A 163 -1.12 17.65 -11.39
CA VAL A 163 -1.64 18.91 -10.85
C VAL A 163 -0.55 19.97 -10.63
N GLY A 164 0.70 19.68 -11.02
CA GLY A 164 1.83 20.58 -10.82
C GLY A 164 2.18 20.81 -9.35
N ALA A 165 1.96 19.82 -8.48
CA ALA A 165 2.28 19.92 -7.06
C ALA A 165 3.81 20.03 -6.84
N PRO A 166 4.25 20.72 -5.77
CA PRO A 166 5.66 20.92 -5.48
C PRO A 166 6.38 19.59 -5.21
N ALA A 167 7.69 19.57 -5.50
CA ALA A 167 8.55 18.42 -5.24
C ALA A 167 8.53 17.97 -3.78
N ALA A 168 8.34 18.90 -2.83
CA ALA A 168 8.23 18.60 -1.41
C ALA A 168 7.15 17.55 -1.11
N LEU A 169 5.93 17.67 -1.66
CA LEU A 169 4.85 16.70 -1.42
C LEU A 169 5.17 15.32 -1.99
N ARG A 170 5.86 15.29 -3.13
CA ARG A 170 6.30 14.06 -3.80
C ARG A 170 7.38 13.36 -2.97
N LEU A 171 8.35 14.13 -2.46
CA LEU A 171 9.39 13.61 -1.54
C LEU A 171 8.78 13.14 -0.22
N THR A 172 7.76 13.82 0.31
CA THR A 172 7.02 13.34 1.49
C THR A 172 6.34 12.01 1.23
N SER A 173 5.66 11.84 0.08
CA SER A 173 5.03 10.58 -0.29
C SER A 173 6.05 9.44 -0.45
N LEU A 174 7.22 9.74 -1.04
CA LEU A 174 8.33 8.78 -1.16
C LEU A 174 8.90 8.40 0.21
N ALA A 175 9.17 9.38 1.07
CA ALA A 175 9.66 9.13 2.43
C ALA A 175 8.67 8.27 3.23
N TRP A 176 7.37 8.51 3.07
CA TRP A 176 6.33 7.74 3.75
C TRP A 176 6.30 6.27 3.30
N VAL A 177 6.31 5.98 1.99
CA VAL A 177 6.34 4.58 1.53
C VAL A 177 7.62 3.86 1.94
N LEU A 178 8.77 4.55 1.97
CA LEU A 178 10.01 3.99 2.49
C LEU A 178 9.92 3.71 4.00
N ALA A 179 9.30 4.60 4.77
CA ALA A 179 9.08 4.40 6.20
C ALA A 179 8.13 3.21 6.46
N ILE A 180 7.10 3.02 5.64
CA ILE A 180 6.21 1.85 5.69
C ILE A 180 6.99 0.57 5.36
N ALA A 181 7.81 0.56 4.30
CA ALA A 181 8.60 -0.62 3.95
C ALA A 181 9.61 -0.98 5.05
N TRP A 182 10.35 0.00 5.55
CA TRP A 182 11.26 -0.18 6.67
C TRP A 182 10.53 -0.68 7.93
N SER A 183 9.34 -0.15 8.22
CA SER A 183 8.62 -0.50 9.43
C SER A 183 8.22 -1.97 9.46
N THR A 184 7.92 -2.58 8.32
CA THR A 184 7.61 -4.02 8.26
C THR A 184 8.76 -4.91 8.77
N LEU A 185 10.00 -4.50 8.53
CA LEU A 185 11.21 -5.17 9.03
C LEU A 185 11.43 -4.84 10.51
N ALA A 186 11.31 -3.56 10.87
CA ALA A 186 11.56 -3.08 12.23
C ALA A 186 10.51 -3.55 13.25
N THR A 187 9.29 -3.85 12.82
CA THR A 187 8.25 -4.50 13.64
C THR A 187 8.34 -6.03 13.63
N ARG A 188 9.28 -6.61 12.85
CA ARG A 188 9.48 -8.05 12.67
C ARG A 188 8.23 -8.76 12.17
N GLN A 189 7.49 -8.10 11.26
CA GLN A 189 6.36 -8.70 10.56
C GLN A 189 6.78 -9.28 9.21
N HIS A 190 7.88 -8.78 8.64
CA HIS A 190 8.44 -9.24 7.37
C HIS A 190 9.96 -9.29 7.42
N VAL A 191 10.54 -10.08 6.51
CA VAL A 191 11.98 -10.07 6.20
C VAL A 191 12.23 -9.35 4.87
N ALA A 192 13.49 -9.03 4.57
CA ALA A 192 13.88 -8.23 3.40
C ALA A 192 13.37 -8.83 2.07
N TRP A 193 13.35 -10.16 1.94
CA TRP A 193 12.80 -10.81 0.75
C TRP A 193 11.31 -10.54 0.53
N ASP A 194 10.54 -10.45 1.62
CA ASP A 194 9.11 -10.14 1.55
C ASP A 194 8.90 -8.71 1.03
N VAL A 195 9.76 -7.78 1.48
CA VAL A 195 9.75 -6.37 1.04
C VAL A 195 10.12 -6.26 -0.43
N VAL A 196 11.12 -7.02 -0.90
CA VAL A 196 11.49 -7.10 -2.32
C VAL A 196 10.33 -7.66 -3.15
N GLY A 197 9.74 -8.78 -2.73
CA GLY A 197 8.59 -9.38 -3.39
C GLY A 197 7.38 -8.44 -3.44
N GLY A 198 7.08 -7.77 -2.33
CA GLY A 198 6.02 -6.77 -2.24
C GLY A 198 6.27 -5.58 -3.17
N THR A 199 7.50 -5.05 -3.17
CA THR A 199 7.89 -3.95 -4.07
C THR A 199 7.73 -4.34 -5.54
N ALA A 200 8.21 -5.52 -5.92
CA ALA A 200 8.08 -6.03 -7.29
C ALA A 200 6.61 -6.17 -7.71
N LEU A 201 5.78 -6.78 -6.86
CA LEU A 201 4.35 -6.95 -7.11
C LEU A 201 3.65 -5.58 -7.25
N GLY A 202 3.91 -4.65 -6.33
CA GLY A 202 3.37 -3.31 -6.35
C GLY A 202 3.73 -2.54 -7.63
N LEU A 203 5.00 -2.59 -8.05
CA LEU A 203 5.47 -1.92 -9.26
C LEU A 203 4.88 -2.51 -10.54
N VAL A 204 4.78 -3.84 -10.64
CA VAL A 204 4.18 -4.52 -11.81
C VAL A 204 2.73 -4.08 -12.00
N PHE A 205 1.93 -4.15 -10.93
CA PHE A 205 0.53 -3.75 -10.99
C PHE A 205 0.34 -2.25 -11.16
N ALA A 206 1.21 -1.42 -10.58
CA ALA A 206 1.19 0.02 -10.80
C ALA A 206 1.47 0.36 -12.27
N ALA A 207 2.50 -0.25 -12.86
CA ALA A 207 2.84 -0.06 -14.27
C ALA A 207 1.71 -0.51 -15.20
N ALA A 208 1.11 -1.69 -14.93
CA ALA A 208 -0.03 -2.18 -15.70
C ALA A 208 -1.25 -1.25 -15.58
N SER A 209 -1.56 -0.79 -14.35
CA SER A 209 -2.69 0.10 -14.09
C SER A 209 -2.55 1.47 -14.74
N LEU A 210 -1.35 2.04 -14.78
CA LEU A 210 -1.11 3.32 -15.45
C LEU A 210 -1.16 3.20 -16.97
N ARG A 211 -0.82 2.02 -17.53
CA ARG A 211 -0.96 1.71 -18.96
C ARG A 211 -2.42 1.53 -19.37
N TRP A 212 -3.24 0.87 -18.55
CA TRP A 212 -4.68 0.66 -18.80
C TRP A 212 -5.54 1.46 -17.81
N ARG A 213 -5.23 2.75 -17.67
CA ARG A 213 -6.06 3.65 -16.88
C ARG A 213 -7.20 4.22 -17.71
N TRP A 214 -8.31 4.52 -17.05
CA TRP A 214 -9.31 5.43 -17.60
C TRP A 214 -8.82 6.87 -17.46
N ARG A 215 -8.84 7.63 -18.56
CA ARG A 215 -8.47 9.05 -18.54
C ARG A 215 -9.55 9.86 -17.83
N GLU A 216 -9.14 10.80 -16.98
CA GLU A 216 -10.10 11.71 -16.35
C GLU A 216 -10.73 12.63 -17.41
N GLN A 217 -11.96 13.11 -17.22
CA GLN A 217 -12.67 13.93 -18.21
C GLN A 217 -11.91 15.23 -18.56
N ASP A 218 -11.09 15.75 -17.63
CA ASP A 218 -10.23 16.93 -17.84
C ASP A 218 -8.97 16.62 -18.71
N GLU A 219 -8.76 15.37 -19.10
CA GLU A 219 -7.60 14.89 -19.86
C GLU A 219 -7.89 14.97 -21.38
N ALA A 220 -8.17 16.18 -21.89
CA ALA A 220 -8.38 16.41 -23.32
C ALA A 220 -7.21 15.85 -24.16
N PRO A 221 -7.49 15.20 -25.30
CA PRO A 221 -6.43 14.69 -26.19
C PRO A 221 -5.51 15.84 -26.61
N ARG A 222 -4.20 15.58 -26.63
CA ARG A 222 -3.14 16.55 -26.98
C ARG A 222 -3.31 17.17 -28.38
N ILE A 223 -4.24 16.69 -29.19
CA ILE A 223 -4.46 17.06 -30.59
C ILE A 223 -5.08 18.47 -30.74
N GLU A 224 -5.81 19.00 -29.75
CA GLU A 224 -6.48 20.31 -29.86
C GLU A 224 -5.67 21.52 -29.36
N ARG A 225 -4.43 21.32 -28.89
CA ARG A 225 -3.57 22.42 -28.39
C ARG A 225 -2.57 22.97 -29.41
N LEU A 226 -2.69 22.57 -30.68
CA LEU A 226 -1.84 23.01 -31.79
C LEU A 226 -2.65 23.54 -33.00
N SER A 227 -3.95 23.79 -32.84
CA SER A 227 -4.77 24.59 -33.77
C SER A 227 -5.04 25.99 -33.22
#